data_AF-C0E1W9-F1
#
_entry.id   AF-C0E1W9-F1
#
_cell.length_a   1.000
_cell.length_b   1.000
_cell.length_c   1.000
_cell.angle_alpha   90.00
_cell.angle_beta   90.00
_cell.angle_gamma   90.00
#
_symmetry.space_group_name_H-M   'P 1'
#
loop_
_entity.id
_entity.type
_entity.pdbx_description
1 polymer ?
#
loop_
_entity_poly.entity_id
_entity_poly.type
_entity_poly.pdbx_seq_one_letter_code
_entity_poly.pdbx_strand_id
1 'polypeptide(L)'
;MQTIKRLFIIITEGETERAYFMMDIFKLQRNSNVRVKVICEKSKDGSDPKPVLSSMKNKLESLKQTDELRSGDSAWLVLDDDDSQSEEFQALDAWAAERHDRFIAYTKPQFEWLLLLHYRDGNSDSDKK
;
A
#
# COMPACT_ATOMS: atom_id res chain seq x y z
N MET A 1 5.28 2.26 30.43
CA MET A 1 5.06 1.34 29.30
C MET A 1 5.55 2.02 28.03
N GLN A 2 6.49 1.42 27.29
CA GLN A 2 6.75 1.85 25.91
C GLN A 2 5.54 1.49 25.06
N THR A 3 4.95 2.46 24.39
CA THR A 3 3.83 2.19 23.49
C THR A 3 4.36 1.51 22.24
N ILE A 4 3.95 0.26 22.01
CA ILE A 4 4.34 -0.51 20.83
C ILE A 4 3.71 0.16 19.60
N LYS A 5 4.55 0.66 18.69
CA LYS A 5 4.08 1.25 17.44
C LYS A 5 3.93 0.17 16.37
N ARG A 6 2.70 -0.03 15.88
CA ARG A 6 2.40 -0.94 14.77
C ARG A 6 2.94 -0.36 13.46
N LEU A 7 3.63 -1.17 12.67
CA LEU A 7 4.15 -0.80 11.36
C LEU A 7 3.21 -1.30 10.25
N PHE A 8 2.87 -0.42 9.32
CA PHE A 8 2.23 -0.76 8.06
C PHE A 8 3.26 -0.58 6.95
N ILE A 9 3.60 -1.65 6.24
CA ILE A 9 4.39 -1.61 5.02
C ILE A 9 3.42 -1.58 3.86
N ILE A 10 3.48 -0.53 3.04
CA ILE A 10 2.67 -0.37 1.83
C ILE A 10 3.63 -0.38 0.65
N ILE A 11 3.46 -1.33 -0.26
CA ILE A 11 4.16 -1.34 -1.54
C ILE A 11 3.16 -1.01 -2.64
N THR A 12 3.49 0.01 -3.42
CA THR A 12 2.69 0.47 -4.55
C THR A 12 3.42 0.18 -5.86
N GLU A 13 2.64 0.01 -6.92
CA GLU A 13 3.13 -0.18 -8.27
C GLU A 13 3.71 1.12 -8.86
N GLY A 14 2.94 2.21 -8.73
CA GLY A 14 3.28 3.50 -9.29
C GLY A 14 3.70 4.55 -8.26
N GLU A 15 4.19 5.68 -8.78
CA GLU A 15 4.54 6.85 -7.97
C GLU A 15 3.30 7.66 -7.57
N THR A 16 2.19 7.55 -8.31
CA THR A 16 0.94 8.27 -8.00
C THR A 16 0.40 7.84 -6.64
N GLU A 17 0.32 6.53 -6.42
CA GLU A 17 -0.15 5.89 -5.19
C GLU A 17 0.81 6.19 -4.04
N ARG A 18 2.13 6.10 -4.31
CA ARG A 18 3.14 6.45 -3.32
C ARG A 18 2.99 7.90 -2.87
N ALA A 19 2.83 8.84 -3.81
CA ALA A 19 2.64 10.24 -3.50
C ALA A 19 1.36 10.45 -2.66
N TYR A 20 0.27 9.76 -3.01
CA TYR A 20 -0.97 9.80 -2.24
C TYR A 20 -0.78 9.32 -0.79
N PHE A 21 -0.19 8.15 -0.56
CA PHE A 21 0.03 7.64 0.80
C PHE A 21 1.09 8.43 1.60
N MET A 22 1.89 9.27 0.93
CA MET A 22 2.84 10.17 1.57
C MET A 22 2.27 11.55 1.90
N MET A 23 1.02 11.84 1.54
CA MET A 23 0.35 13.10 1.86
C MET A 23 0.24 13.35 3.37
N ASP A 24 0.21 14.62 3.76
CA ASP A 24 0.18 15.04 5.17
C ASP A 24 -1.04 14.51 5.94
N ILE A 25 -2.15 14.25 5.26
CA ILE A 25 -3.36 13.66 5.85
C ILE A 25 -3.11 12.23 6.38
N PHE A 26 -2.14 11.52 5.79
CA PHE A 26 -1.70 10.19 6.24
C PHE A 26 -0.45 10.25 7.13
N LYS A 27 0.21 11.42 7.23
CA LYS A 27 1.31 11.61 8.16
C LYS A 27 0.78 11.58 9.59
N LEU A 28 1.26 10.59 10.31
CA LEU A 28 0.83 10.33 11.67
C LEU A 28 1.19 11.46 12.62
N GLN A 29 0.21 11.87 13.41
CA GLN A 29 0.39 12.78 14.54
C GLN A 29 1.49 12.26 15.48
N ARG A 30 2.27 13.15 16.10
CA ARG A 30 3.47 12.79 16.92
C ARG A 30 3.21 11.71 17.99
N ASN A 31 1.97 11.61 18.48
CA ASN A 31 1.55 10.67 19.52
C ASN A 31 0.86 9.40 18.99
N SER A 32 0.87 9.15 17.69
CA SER A 32 0.28 7.94 17.15
C SER A 32 1.13 6.70 17.43
N ASN A 33 0.45 5.59 17.71
CA ASN A 33 1.02 4.26 17.88
C ASN A 33 1.14 3.52 16.55
N VAL A 34 1.17 4.25 15.45
CA VAL A 34 1.25 3.69 14.10
C VAL A 34 2.44 4.33 13.38
N ARG A 35 3.14 3.50 12.61
CA ARG A 35 4.18 3.90 11.65
C ARG A 35 3.75 3.37 10.29
N VAL A 36 3.85 4.19 9.25
CA VAL A 36 3.58 3.78 7.88
C VAL A 36 4.86 3.93 7.08
N LYS A 37 5.22 2.89 6.34
CA LYS A 37 6.35 2.89 5.41
C LYS A 37 5.82 2.58 4.02
N VAL A 38 5.85 3.58 3.15
CA VAL A 38 5.41 3.47 1.76
C VAL A 38 6.62 3.30 0.86
N ILE A 39 6.58 2.31 -0.02
CA ILE A 39 7.63 1.97 -0.98
C ILE A 39 6.95 1.91 -2.35
N CYS A 40 7.54 2.56 -3.35
CA CYS A 40 7.12 2.39 -4.74
C CYS A 40 8.11 1.47 -5.42
N GLU A 41 7.60 0.48 -6.13
CA GLU A 41 8.39 -0.48 -6.87
C GLU A 41 7.99 -0.39 -8.33
N LYS A 42 8.65 0.50 -9.06
CA LYS A 42 8.49 0.60 -10.51
C LYS A 42 9.15 -0.61 -11.17
N SER A 43 8.32 -1.43 -11.83
CA SER A 43 8.79 -2.34 -12.86
C SER A 43 9.47 -1.55 -13.99
N LYS A 44 10.55 -2.10 -14.56
CA LYS A 44 11.20 -1.54 -15.75
C LYS A 44 10.40 -1.80 -17.03
N ASP A 45 9.58 -2.86 -17.03
CA ASP A 45 8.98 -3.44 -18.24
C ASP A 45 7.45 -3.31 -18.29
N GLY A 46 6.84 -2.62 -17.32
CA GLY A 46 5.38 -2.46 -17.22
C GLY A 46 4.79 -3.20 -16.04
N SER A 47 3.50 -2.94 -15.80
CA SER A 47 2.62 -3.21 -14.65
C SER A 47 2.46 -4.68 -14.20
N ASP A 48 3.55 -5.46 -14.22
CA ASP A 48 3.55 -6.85 -13.77
C ASP A 48 3.49 -6.89 -12.22
N PRO A 49 2.55 -7.62 -11.61
CA PRO A 49 2.46 -7.77 -10.15
C PRO A 49 3.62 -8.57 -9.52
N LYS A 50 4.41 -9.30 -10.33
CA LYS A 50 5.58 -10.10 -9.88
C LYS A 50 6.67 -9.24 -9.22
N PRO A 51 7.15 -8.14 -9.83
CA PRO A 51 8.06 -7.18 -9.19
C PRO A 51 7.58 -6.71 -7.82
N VAL A 52 6.31 -6.29 -7.72
CA VAL A 52 5.72 -5.75 -6.49
C VAL A 52 5.72 -6.80 -5.37
N LEU A 53 5.32 -8.03 -5.68
CA LEU A 53 5.37 -9.15 -4.71
C LEU A 53 6.79 -9.49 -4.27
N SER A 54 7.74 -9.50 -5.21
CA SER A 54 9.15 -9.80 -4.93
C SER A 54 9.77 -8.76 -4.00
N SER A 55 9.49 -7.49 -4.25
CA SER A 55 9.94 -6.39 -3.40
C SER A 55 9.31 -6.44 -2.01
N MET A 56 8.05 -6.87 -1.89
CA MET A 56 7.41 -7.11 -0.59
C MET A 56 8.12 -8.21 0.19
N LYS A 57 8.38 -9.36 -0.44
CA LYS A 57 9.12 -10.47 0.20
C LYS A 57 10.51 -10.00 0.66
N ASN A 58 11.27 -9.34 -0.21
CA ASN A 58 12.58 -8.81 0.11
C ASN A 58 12.53 -7.80 1.28
N LYS A 59 11.51 -6.93 1.29
CA LYS A 59 11.36 -5.94 2.35
C LYS A 59 11.05 -6.57 3.69
N LEU A 60 10.16 -7.56 3.72
CA LEU A 60 9.83 -8.30 4.93
C LEU A 60 11.06 -9.05 5.47
N GLU A 61 11.83 -9.73 4.62
CA GLU A 61 13.07 -10.40 5.04
C GLU A 61 14.10 -9.40 5.59
N SER A 62 14.29 -8.26 4.93
CA SER A 62 15.15 -7.18 5.42
C SER A 62 14.72 -6.68 6.81
N LEU A 63 13.43 -6.50 7.05
CA LEU A 63 12.93 -6.01 8.35
C LEU A 63 12.99 -7.08 9.45
N LYS A 64 12.87 -8.36 9.10
CA LYS A 64 13.12 -9.47 10.04
C LYS A 64 14.58 -9.50 10.47
N GLN A 65 15.50 -9.32 9.53
CA GLN A 65 16.94 -9.31 9.81
C GLN A 65 17.37 -8.15 10.72
N THR A 66 16.65 -7.02 10.66
CA THR A 66 16.93 -5.85 11.52
C THR A 66 16.10 -5.80 12.81
N ASP A 67 15.30 -6.84 13.11
CA ASP A 67 14.36 -6.90 14.25
C ASP A 67 13.37 -5.72 14.30
N GLU A 68 13.09 -5.14 13.12
CA GLU A 68 12.15 -4.03 12.97
C GLU A 68 10.71 -4.51 12.73
N LEU A 69 10.55 -5.73 12.19
CA LEU A 69 9.26 -6.38 11.97
C LEU A 69 8.79 -7.12 13.22
N ARG A 70 7.59 -6.80 13.70
CA ARG A 70 7.01 -7.33 14.93
C ARG A 70 5.65 -7.97 14.68
N SER A 71 5.23 -8.78 15.65
CA SER A 71 3.86 -9.31 15.66
C SER A 71 2.84 -8.16 15.75
N GLY A 72 1.87 -8.16 14.83
CA GLY A 72 0.86 -7.11 14.71
C GLY A 72 1.21 -5.98 13.73
N ASP A 73 2.38 -6.03 13.09
CA ASP A 73 2.67 -5.25 11.89
C ASP A 73 1.91 -5.83 10.69
N SER A 74 1.72 -5.05 9.63
CA SER A 74 0.95 -5.48 8.46
C SER A 74 1.61 -5.09 7.14
N ALA A 75 1.46 -5.96 6.14
CA ALA A 75 2.00 -5.79 4.80
C ALA A 75 0.86 -5.63 3.79
N TRP A 76 0.90 -4.56 3.01
CA TRP A 76 -0.11 -4.18 2.04
C TRP A 76 0.51 -4.02 0.66
N LEU A 77 -0.06 -4.71 -0.32
CA LEU A 77 0.18 -4.46 -1.73
C LEU A 77 -0.95 -3.59 -2.29
N VAL A 78 -0.61 -2.57 -3.06
CA VAL A 78 -1.59 -1.70 -3.73
C VAL A 78 -1.30 -1.75 -5.22
N LEU A 79 -2.28 -2.21 -6.00
CA LEU A 79 -2.16 -2.54 -7.41
C LEU A 79 -3.43 -2.10 -8.15
N ASP A 80 -3.28 -1.78 -9.43
CA ASP A 80 -4.42 -1.51 -10.30
C ASP A 80 -4.97 -2.84 -10.86
N ASP A 81 -6.30 -2.98 -10.90
CA ASP A 81 -6.98 -4.17 -11.44
C ASP A 81 -7.26 -3.98 -12.92
N ASP A 82 -6.17 -3.90 -13.68
CA ASP A 82 -6.22 -3.77 -15.13
C ASP A 82 -6.56 -5.13 -15.78
N ASP A 83 -6.18 -6.26 -15.14
CA ASP A 83 -6.53 -7.65 -15.53
C ASP A 83 -6.32 -8.69 -14.38
N SER A 84 -7.18 -8.68 -13.36
CA SER A 84 -7.14 -9.59 -12.20
C SER A 84 -7.29 -11.09 -12.49
N GLN A 85 -7.53 -11.51 -13.73
CA GLN A 85 -7.73 -12.93 -14.07
C GLN A 85 -6.43 -13.65 -14.46
N SER A 86 -5.30 -12.94 -14.55
CA SER A 86 -4.03 -13.56 -14.89
C SER A 86 -3.45 -14.43 -13.77
N GLU A 87 -2.62 -15.41 -14.13
CA GLU A 87 -1.91 -16.28 -13.18
C GLU A 87 -1.07 -15.49 -12.16
N GLU A 88 -0.68 -14.26 -12.52
CA GLU A 88 0.16 -13.43 -11.65
C GLU A 88 -0.60 -12.88 -10.44
N PHE A 89 -1.92 -12.67 -10.56
CA PHE A 89 -2.77 -12.28 -9.44
C PHE A 89 -3.00 -13.45 -8.48
N GLN A 90 -3.05 -14.68 -8.99
CA GLN A 90 -3.15 -15.87 -8.13
C GLN A 90 -1.95 -16.01 -7.18
N ALA A 91 -0.74 -15.61 -7.64
CA ALA A 91 0.44 -15.61 -6.78
C ALA A 91 0.35 -14.56 -5.65
N LEU A 92 -0.31 -13.43 -5.90
CA LEU A 92 -0.59 -12.43 -4.87
C LEU A 92 -1.60 -13.00 -3.86
N ASP A 93 -2.71 -13.56 -4.34
CA ASP A 93 -3.75 -14.14 -3.49
C ASP A 93 -3.20 -15.25 -2.60
N ALA A 94 -2.37 -16.14 -3.16
CA ALA A 94 -1.67 -17.17 -2.40
C ALA A 94 -0.78 -16.54 -1.31
N TRP A 95 -0.01 -15.51 -1.64
CA TRP A 95 0.84 -14.81 -0.68
C TRP A 95 0.04 -14.16 0.46
N ALA A 96 -1.12 -13.55 0.15
CA ALA A 96 -1.99 -12.97 1.15
C ALA A 96 -2.64 -14.04 2.04
N ALA A 97 -3.04 -15.17 1.46
CA ALA A 97 -3.65 -16.29 2.20
C ALA A 97 -2.67 -16.98 3.16
N GLU A 98 -1.36 -16.94 2.90
CA GLU A 98 -0.33 -17.54 3.76
C GLU A 98 -0.35 -16.97 5.20
N ARG A 99 -0.75 -15.71 5.41
CA ARG A 99 -0.75 -15.07 6.74
C ARG A 99 -1.83 -13.99 6.88
N HIS A 100 -2.40 -13.91 8.07
CA HIS A 100 -3.42 -12.92 8.43
C HIS A 100 -2.94 -11.46 8.51
N ASP A 101 -1.62 -11.22 8.39
CA ASP A 101 -1.01 -9.88 8.42
C ASP A 101 -0.64 -9.35 7.03
N ARG A 102 -1.12 -10.02 5.97
CA ARG A 102 -0.86 -9.69 4.58
C ARG A 102 -2.15 -9.37 3.85
N PHE A 103 -2.12 -8.28 3.11
CA PHE A 103 -3.30 -7.71 2.48
C PHE A 103 -2.97 -7.21 1.08
N ILE A 104 -3.97 -7.22 0.21
CA ILE A 104 -3.90 -6.67 -1.13
C ILE A 104 -5.08 -5.71 -1.29
N ALA A 105 -4.79 -4.53 -1.83
CA ALA A 105 -5.78 -3.54 -2.21
C ALA A 105 -5.70 -3.35 -3.72
N TYR A 106 -6.77 -3.73 -4.40
CA TYR A 106 -6.93 -3.51 -5.82
C TYR A 106 -7.72 -2.23 -6.07
N THR A 107 -7.26 -1.38 -6.98
CA THR A 107 -8.06 -0.23 -7.43
C THR A 107 -8.78 -0.56 -8.74
N LYS A 108 -9.99 0.01 -8.91
CA LYS A 108 -10.81 -0.17 -10.12
C LYS A 108 -11.32 1.17 -10.66
N PRO A 109 -11.18 1.44 -11.97
CA PRO A 109 -10.38 0.67 -12.92
C PRO A 109 -8.87 0.91 -12.75
N GLN A 110 -8.46 2.06 -12.20
CA GLN A 110 -7.06 2.41 -11.94
C GLN A 110 -6.98 3.43 -10.79
N PHE A 111 -5.80 3.67 -10.21
CA PHE A 111 -5.69 4.49 -9.00
C PHE A 111 -6.09 5.96 -9.22
N GLU A 112 -5.77 6.54 -10.37
CA GLU A 112 -6.10 7.93 -10.70
C GLU A 112 -7.62 8.19 -10.69
N TRP A 113 -8.44 7.18 -11.00
CA TRP A 113 -9.90 7.30 -10.90
C TRP A 113 -10.37 7.43 -9.46
N LEU A 114 -9.77 6.65 -8.54
CA LEU A 114 -10.02 6.77 -7.11
C LEU A 114 -9.63 8.17 -6.62
N LEU A 115 -8.50 8.72 -7.08
CA LEU A 115 -8.09 10.09 -6.75
C LEU A 115 -9.12 11.12 -7.19
N LEU A 116 -9.61 11.03 -8.44
CA LEU A 116 -10.64 11.96 -8.93
C LEU A 116 -11.90 11.92 -8.06
N LEU A 117 -12.36 10.73 -7.64
CA LEU A 117 -13.48 10.60 -6.73
C LEU A 117 -13.18 11.19 -5.35
N HIS A 118 -11.98 10.92 -4.81
CA HIS A 118 -11.55 11.43 -3.50
C HIS A 118 -11.58 12.96 -3.42
N TYR A 119 -11.26 13.66 -4.51
CA TYR A 119 -11.26 15.12 -4.56
C TYR A 119 -12.57 15.75 -5.08
N ARG A 120 -13.41 14.99 -5.79
CA ARG A 120 -14.66 15.53 -6.37
C ARG A 120 -15.71 15.87 -5.32
N ASP A 121 -15.77 15.12 -4.22
CA ASP A 121 -16.68 15.40 -3.11
C ASP A 121 -16.19 16.50 -2.15
N GLY A 122 -14.97 17.01 -2.33
CA GLY A 122 -14.41 18.12 -1.55
C GLY A 122 -14.85 19.52 -2.01
N ASN A 123 -15.62 19.63 -3.10
CA ASN A 123 -15.88 20.90 -3.78
C ASN A 123 -17.36 21.22 -4.03
N SER A 124 -18.30 20.54 -3.36
CA SER A 124 -19.74 20.79 -3.55
C SER A 124 -20.37 21.82 -2.60
N ASP A 125 -19.62 22.46 -1.70
CA ASP A 125 -20.15 23.55 -0.86
C ASP A 125 -19.14 24.71 -0.69
N SER A 126 -18.99 25.54 -1.72
CA SER A 126 -18.59 26.94 -1.52
C SER A 126 -19.15 27.94 -2.53
N ASP A 127 -20.17 27.57 -3.32
CA ASP A 127 -21.04 28.55 -4.00
C ASP A 127 -22.30 28.79 -3.17
N LYS A 128 -22.10 29.42 -2.01
CA LYS A 128 -23.12 30.24 -1.36
C LYS A 128 -22.51 31.56 -0.94
N LYS A 129 -22.45 32.51 -1.88
CA LYS A 129 -22.91 33.88 -1.63
C LYS A 129 -23.13 34.67 -2.92
#